data_AF-A0A4Y2JY47-F1
#
_entry.id   AF-A0A4Y2JY47-F1
#
_cell.length_a   1.000
_cell.length_b   1.000
_cell.length_c   1.000
_cell.angle_alpha   90.00
_cell.angle_beta   90.00
_cell.angle_gamma   90.00
#
_symmetry.space_group_name_H-M   'P 1'
#
loop_
_entity.id
_entity.type
_entity.pdbx_description
1 polymer ?
#
loop_
_entity_poly.entity_id
_entity_poly.type
_entity_poly.pdbx_seq_one_letter_code
_entity_poly.pdbx_strand_id
1 'polypeptide(L)'
;MSPPVEQHRKDDRLSLLTNLHRSYGQSDNGIQPYGQEAASVQQQFSQQQHLRNTNFEPEKIFCLRQQFLMAAAIIVVASLVVFVLFVTTFRKVPNDDSFLNIDPLSGAQEFSNTHRQVAVKTSCGHVIGKAEDGAFAFKGIAYATPPVGTRRWRKPVPLWVDSAWCDEHQTQEAFTFGSKCFQLNPYTKFYEGSEDCLFLNVWTPSLDSSVRTK
;
A
#
# COMPACT_ATOMS: atom_id res chain seq x y z
N MET A 1 65.35 -28.37 34.85
CA MET A 1 64.47 -27.86 35.92
C MET A 1 63.36 -27.08 35.25
N SER A 2 62.17 -27.68 35.17
CA SER A 2 60.98 -27.07 34.57
C SER A 2 59.97 -26.80 35.68
N PRO A 3 59.35 -25.61 35.78
CA PRO A 3 58.19 -25.41 36.62
C PRO A 3 56.88 -25.73 35.86
N PRO A 4 55.78 -26.00 36.58
CA PRO A 4 54.66 -26.79 36.09
C PRO A 4 53.55 -25.95 35.43
N VAL A 5 52.74 -26.63 34.62
CA VAL A 5 51.50 -26.16 34.01
C VAL A 5 50.42 -26.04 35.09
N GLU A 6 49.91 -24.84 35.35
CA GLU A 6 48.84 -24.60 36.32
C GLU A 6 47.51 -24.30 35.62
N GLN A 7 46.59 -25.26 35.72
CA GLN A 7 45.22 -25.19 35.20
C GLN A 7 44.38 -24.22 36.04
N HIS A 8 44.26 -22.97 35.59
CA HIS A 8 43.34 -22.00 36.19
C HIS A 8 41.87 -22.29 35.85
N ARG A 9 41.29 -23.14 36.71
CA ARG A 9 40.07 -22.89 37.50
C ARG A 9 38.90 -22.20 36.79
N LYS A 10 37.96 -23.03 36.31
CA LYS A 10 36.65 -22.74 35.72
C LYS A 10 35.56 -22.35 36.74
N ASP A 11 35.92 -21.72 37.86
CA ASP A 11 35.01 -21.66 39.02
C ASP A 11 34.29 -20.31 39.22
N ASP A 12 34.45 -19.33 38.32
CA ASP A 12 33.85 -17.99 38.50
C ASP A 12 32.47 -17.79 37.83
N ARG A 13 31.91 -18.82 37.17
CA ARG A 13 30.56 -18.73 36.58
C ARG A 13 29.45 -19.35 37.42
N LEU A 14 29.78 -20.05 38.50
CA LEU A 14 28.78 -20.72 39.33
C LEU A 14 28.29 -19.86 40.50
N SER A 15 29.06 -18.86 40.95
CA SER A 15 28.72 -17.99 42.08
C SER A 15 27.78 -16.82 41.72
N LEU A 16 27.74 -16.42 40.44
CA LEU A 16 26.84 -15.36 39.96
C LEU A 16 25.42 -15.88 39.66
N LEU A 17 25.25 -17.17 39.37
CA LEU A 17 23.94 -17.77 39.12
C LEU A 17 23.19 -18.15 40.40
N THR A 18 23.86 -18.28 41.54
CA THR A 18 23.21 -18.66 42.81
C THR A 18 22.54 -17.49 43.52
N ASN A 19 22.88 -16.24 43.17
CA ASN A 19 22.38 -15.04 43.87
C ASN A 19 21.23 -14.30 43.16
N LEU A 20 20.80 -14.73 41.97
CA LEU A 20 19.67 -14.12 41.25
C LEU A 20 18.32 -14.86 41.43
N HIS A 21 18.31 -16.06 42.00
CA HIS A 21 17.07 -16.80 42.26
C HIS A 21 16.58 -16.74 43.72
N ARG A 22 17.21 -15.95 44.60
CA ARG A 22 16.75 -15.75 45.98
C ARG A 22 15.78 -14.56 46.15
N SER A 23 15.45 -13.83 45.09
CA SER A 23 14.58 -12.63 45.21
C SER A 23 13.12 -12.83 44.77
N TYR A 24 12.71 -14.03 44.35
CA TYR A 24 11.31 -14.32 44.00
C TYR A 24 10.75 -15.41 44.90
N GLY A 25 10.31 -15.01 46.09
CA GLY A 25 9.73 -15.94 47.04
C GLY A 25 9.29 -15.30 48.33
N GLN A 26 8.40 -14.29 48.27
CA GLN A 26 7.51 -14.01 49.39
C GLN A 26 6.30 -13.19 48.94
N SER A 27 5.26 -13.92 48.54
CA SER A 27 3.89 -13.44 48.57
C SER A 27 3.10 -14.51 49.32
N ASP A 28 2.89 -14.27 50.61
CA ASP A 28 1.90 -15.00 51.40
C ASP A 28 0.54 -14.81 50.74
N ASN A 29 -0.02 -15.88 50.16
CA ASN A 29 -1.46 -16.08 49.99
C ASN A 29 -1.73 -17.56 49.68
N GLY A 30 -2.81 -18.08 50.27
CA GLY A 30 -3.10 -19.49 50.45
C GLY A 30 -3.11 -20.33 49.17
N ILE A 31 -2.62 -21.57 49.32
CA ILE A 31 -2.66 -22.61 48.30
C ILE A 31 -4.12 -23.05 48.09
N GLN A 32 -4.70 -22.72 46.94
CA GLN A 32 -5.84 -23.46 46.38
C GLN A 32 -5.30 -24.58 45.44
N PRO A 33 -5.83 -25.81 45.51
CA PRO A 33 -5.32 -26.92 44.70
C PRO A 33 -5.76 -26.83 43.24
N TYR A 34 -4.79 -26.98 42.32
CA TYR A 34 -4.88 -26.91 40.85
C TYR A 34 -5.74 -28.03 40.18
N GLY A 35 -6.61 -28.71 40.92
CA GLY A 35 -7.38 -29.87 40.45
C GLY A 35 -8.80 -29.57 39.95
N GLN A 36 -9.38 -28.41 40.29
CA GLN A 36 -10.79 -28.11 39.98
C GLN A 36 -10.99 -27.39 38.63
N GLU A 37 -9.94 -26.77 38.08
CA GLU A 37 -10.05 -25.95 36.87
C GLU A 37 -10.06 -26.81 35.59
N ALA A 38 -9.32 -27.93 35.58
CA ALA A 38 -9.27 -28.85 34.44
C ALA A 38 -10.63 -29.50 34.10
N ALA A 39 -11.46 -29.82 35.12
CA ALA A 39 -12.78 -30.39 34.91
C ALA A 39 -13.75 -29.40 34.25
N SER A 40 -13.65 -28.11 34.62
CA SER A 40 -14.50 -27.04 34.06
C SER A 40 -14.18 -26.75 32.59
N VAL A 41 -12.89 -26.79 32.22
CA VAL A 41 -12.43 -26.59 30.84
C VAL A 41 -12.90 -27.73 29.93
N GLN A 42 -12.82 -28.98 30.41
CA GLN A 42 -13.32 -30.14 29.66
C GLN A 42 -14.84 -30.05 29.39
N GLN A 43 -15.59 -29.51 30.36
CA GLN A 43 -17.04 -29.31 30.25
C GLN A 43 -17.40 -28.19 29.28
N GLN A 44 -16.62 -27.11 29.23
CA GLN A 44 -16.78 -26.03 28.25
C GLN A 44 -16.45 -26.48 26.83
N PHE A 45 -15.38 -27.27 26.63
CA PHE A 45 -15.04 -27.80 25.31
C PHE A 45 -16.12 -28.75 24.78
N SER A 46 -16.66 -29.62 25.63
CA SER A 46 -17.75 -30.52 25.24
C SER A 46 -19.07 -29.78 24.96
N GLN A 47 -19.42 -28.74 25.73
CA GLN A 47 -20.55 -27.86 25.41
C GLN A 47 -20.34 -27.11 24.08
N GLN A 48 -19.15 -26.59 23.81
CA GLN A 48 -18.84 -25.90 22.56
C GLN A 48 -18.93 -26.84 21.34
N GLN A 49 -18.45 -28.07 21.47
CA GLN A 49 -18.56 -29.07 20.40
C GLN A 49 -20.03 -29.44 20.14
N HIS A 50 -20.84 -29.55 21.19
CA HIS A 50 -22.26 -29.86 21.04
C HIS A 50 -23.03 -28.73 20.32
N LEU A 51 -22.76 -27.47 20.67
CA LEU A 51 -23.34 -26.29 20.00
C LEU A 51 -22.88 -26.18 18.53
N ARG A 52 -21.63 -26.54 18.23
CA ARG A 52 -21.13 -26.55 16.85
C ARG A 52 -21.85 -27.57 15.98
N ASN A 53 -22.17 -28.74 16.55
CA ASN A 53 -22.84 -29.82 15.84
C ASN A 53 -24.35 -29.57 15.65
N THR A 54 -25.02 -28.88 16.58
CA THR A 54 -26.47 -28.59 16.47
C THR A 54 -26.80 -27.41 15.55
N ASN A 55 -25.83 -26.56 15.24
CA ASN A 55 -26.00 -25.43 14.31
C ASN A 55 -25.68 -25.80 12.84
N PHE A 56 -25.38 -27.06 12.55
CA PHE A 56 -25.20 -27.55 11.18
C PHE A 56 -26.58 -27.84 10.56
N GLU A 57 -27.21 -26.80 10.04
CA GLU A 57 -28.49 -26.83 9.31
C GLU A 57 -28.25 -27.26 7.84
N PRO A 58 -28.51 -28.53 7.45
CA PRO A 58 -28.21 -29.03 6.10
C PRO A 58 -29.09 -28.40 5.00
N GLU A 59 -30.22 -27.81 5.36
CA GLU A 59 -31.18 -27.15 4.47
C GLU A 59 -30.58 -25.93 3.73
N LYS A 60 -29.67 -25.19 4.39
CA LYS A 60 -29.11 -23.94 3.82
C LYS A 60 -28.03 -24.18 2.76
N ILE A 61 -27.35 -25.32 2.79
CA ILE A 61 -26.27 -25.68 1.85
C ILE A 61 -26.84 -26.02 0.47
N PHE A 62 -28.01 -26.66 0.42
CA PHE A 62 -28.67 -27.04 -0.83
C PHE A 62 -29.16 -25.81 -1.61
N CYS A 63 -29.74 -24.82 -0.89
CA CYS A 63 -30.21 -23.58 -1.49
C CYS A 63 -29.06 -22.72 -2.03
N LEU A 64 -27.94 -22.60 -1.30
CA LEU A 64 -26.78 -21.81 -1.72
C LEU A 64 -26.14 -22.38 -3.00
N ARG A 65 -25.99 -23.71 -3.08
CA ARG A 65 -25.45 -24.39 -4.26
C ARG A 65 -26.35 -24.20 -5.49
N GLN A 66 -27.67 -24.23 -5.30
CA GLN A 66 -28.63 -23.98 -6.38
C GLN A 66 -28.67 -22.49 -6.78
N GLN A 67 -28.49 -21.57 -5.83
CA GLN A 67 -28.43 -20.14 -6.09
C GLN A 67 -27.18 -19.73 -6.89
N PHE A 68 -26.02 -20.33 -6.59
CA PHE A 68 -24.78 -20.08 -7.36
C PHE A 68 -24.85 -20.60 -8.80
N LEU A 69 -25.51 -21.75 -9.03
CA LEU A 69 -25.67 -22.30 -10.38
C LEU A 69 -26.57 -21.42 -11.25
N MET A 70 -27.67 -20.90 -10.69
CA MET A 70 -28.56 -19.98 -11.41
C MET A 70 -27.89 -18.63 -11.68
N ALA A 71 -27.14 -18.09 -10.71
CA ALA A 71 -26.39 -16.84 -10.89
C ALA A 71 -25.30 -16.96 -11.98
N ALA A 72 -24.55 -18.07 -12.01
CA ALA A 72 -23.54 -18.31 -13.03
C ALA A 72 -24.15 -18.39 -14.44
N ALA A 73 -25.30 -19.06 -14.60
CA ALA A 73 -26.00 -19.15 -15.88
C ALA A 73 -26.43 -17.76 -16.40
N ILE A 74 -26.94 -16.90 -15.51
CA ILE A 74 -27.35 -15.52 -15.87
C ILE A 74 -26.15 -14.69 -16.33
N ILE A 75 -25.01 -14.78 -15.64
CA ILE A 75 -23.79 -14.04 -16.00
C ILE A 75 -23.28 -14.47 -17.37
N VAL A 76 -23.28 -15.77 -17.67
CA VAL A 76 -22.86 -16.27 -18.99
C VAL A 76 -23.78 -15.77 -20.10
N VAL A 77 -25.11 -15.83 -19.90
CA VAL A 77 -26.08 -15.34 -20.88
C VAL A 77 -25.94 -13.83 -21.09
N ALA A 78 -25.83 -13.04 -20.02
CA ALA A 78 -25.64 -11.60 -20.09
C ALA A 78 -24.33 -11.24 -20.85
N SER A 79 -23.24 -11.96 -20.58
CA SER A 79 -21.95 -11.74 -21.25
C SER A 79 -22.02 -12.04 -22.75
N LEU A 80 -22.73 -13.10 -23.14
CA LEU A 80 -22.95 -13.42 -24.55
C LEU A 80 -23.82 -12.36 -25.25
N VAL A 81 -24.86 -11.85 -24.58
CA VAL A 81 -25.69 -10.76 -25.12
C VAL A 81 -24.87 -9.49 -25.32
N VAL A 82 -24.09 -9.08 -24.32
CA VAL A 82 -23.21 -7.90 -24.43
C VAL A 82 -22.18 -8.09 -25.54
N PHE A 83 -21.58 -9.28 -25.65
CA PHE A 83 -20.63 -9.59 -26.71
C PHE A 83 -21.27 -9.56 -28.11
N VAL A 84 -22.49 -10.09 -28.27
CA VAL A 84 -23.23 -10.02 -29.54
C VAL A 84 -23.62 -8.58 -29.86
N LEU A 85 -24.07 -7.80 -28.87
CA LEU A 85 -24.36 -6.38 -29.04
C LEU A 85 -23.10 -5.62 -29.46
N PHE A 86 -21.96 -5.86 -28.81
CA PHE A 86 -20.67 -5.30 -29.18
C PHE A 86 -20.30 -5.70 -30.62
N VAL A 87 -20.28 -6.99 -30.95
CA VAL A 87 -19.92 -7.45 -32.29
C VAL A 87 -20.87 -6.93 -33.39
N THR A 88 -22.14 -6.66 -33.06
CA THR A 88 -23.12 -6.10 -34.00
C THR A 88 -23.06 -4.56 -34.09
N THR A 89 -22.72 -3.84 -33.02
CA THR A 89 -22.53 -2.37 -33.04
C THR A 89 -21.20 -1.98 -33.66
N PHE A 90 -20.12 -2.73 -33.41
CA PHE A 90 -18.78 -2.43 -33.92
C PHE A 90 -18.60 -2.74 -35.42
N ARG A 91 -19.56 -3.40 -36.07
CA ARG A 91 -19.55 -3.63 -37.53
C ARG A 91 -20.21 -2.53 -38.36
N LYS A 92 -20.76 -1.49 -37.73
CA LYS A 92 -21.42 -0.40 -38.46
C LYS A 92 -20.95 0.95 -37.93
N VAL A 93 -19.69 1.27 -38.17
CA VAL A 93 -19.22 2.66 -38.22
C VAL A 93 -19.51 3.16 -39.62
N PRO A 94 -20.51 4.04 -39.84
CA PRO A 94 -20.63 4.75 -41.11
C PRO A 94 -19.52 5.79 -41.16
N ASN A 95 -18.67 5.72 -42.19
CA ASN A 95 -17.85 6.86 -42.59
C ASN A 95 -18.82 7.91 -43.14
N ASP A 96 -19.14 8.91 -42.32
CA ASP A 96 -19.90 10.08 -42.75
C ASP A 96 -19.02 11.31 -42.50
N ASP A 97 -18.36 11.76 -43.56
CA ASP A 97 -17.41 12.89 -43.60
C ASP A 97 -18.15 14.25 -43.54
N SER A 98 -19.22 14.33 -42.75
CA SER A 98 -20.24 15.37 -42.83
C SER A 98 -20.49 16.06 -41.49
N PHE A 99 -19.45 16.48 -40.75
CA PHE A 99 -19.66 17.33 -39.56
C PHE A 99 -18.76 18.57 -39.57
N LEU A 100 -19.30 19.56 -40.30
CA LEU A 100 -19.37 20.99 -40.01
C LEU A 100 -18.05 21.77 -39.84
N ASN A 101 -17.72 22.47 -40.92
CA ASN A 101 -17.12 23.80 -40.88
C ASN A 101 -17.78 24.64 -39.77
N ILE A 102 -16.98 25.09 -38.79
CA ILE A 102 -17.35 26.15 -37.86
C ILE A 102 -16.54 27.38 -38.24
N ASP A 103 -17.26 28.44 -38.61
CA ASP A 103 -16.70 29.77 -38.89
C ASP A 103 -16.04 30.38 -37.63
N PRO A 104 -14.95 31.15 -37.77
CA PRO A 104 -14.21 31.69 -36.64
C PRO A 104 -14.80 33.03 -36.21
N LEU A 105 -15.69 33.03 -35.20
CA LEU A 105 -16.10 34.25 -34.52
C LEU A 105 -15.95 34.11 -33.00
N SER A 106 -14.99 34.89 -32.49
CA SER A 106 -14.96 35.50 -31.16
C SER A 106 -15.29 34.60 -29.97
N GLY A 107 -14.25 33.92 -29.48
CA GLY A 107 -14.24 33.26 -28.18
C GLY A 107 -13.03 32.35 -28.13
N ALA A 108 -11.93 32.84 -27.57
CA ALA A 108 -10.76 32.00 -27.33
C ALA A 108 -11.19 30.78 -26.49
N GLN A 109 -11.23 29.61 -27.14
CA GLN A 109 -11.44 28.33 -26.48
C GLN A 109 -10.25 28.06 -25.56
N GLU A 110 -10.43 28.36 -24.29
CA GLU A 110 -9.53 27.95 -23.20
C GLU A 110 -9.83 26.51 -22.77
N PHE A 111 -10.05 25.60 -23.73
CA PHE A 111 -10.51 24.23 -23.46
C PHE A 111 -9.90 23.19 -24.40
N SER A 112 -8.58 23.26 -24.62
CA SER A 112 -7.81 22.18 -25.26
C SER A 112 -6.33 22.18 -24.83
N ASN A 113 -6.04 22.47 -23.55
CA ASN A 113 -4.69 22.32 -23.01
C ASN A 113 -4.62 21.32 -21.85
N THR A 114 -5.72 21.01 -21.16
CA THR A 114 -5.75 20.13 -19.97
C THR A 114 -5.36 18.67 -20.26
N HIS A 115 -5.41 18.25 -21.52
CA HIS A 115 -5.00 16.90 -21.95
C HIS A 115 -3.59 16.83 -22.53
N ARG A 116 -2.86 17.95 -22.60
CA ARG A 116 -1.48 17.94 -23.12
C ARG A 116 -0.55 17.35 -22.07
N GLN A 117 -0.15 16.09 -22.29
CA GLN A 117 0.93 15.48 -21.53
C GLN A 117 2.29 15.95 -22.07
N VAL A 118 3.27 16.01 -21.20
CA VAL A 118 4.63 16.41 -21.59
C VAL A 118 5.69 15.62 -20.84
N ALA A 119 6.72 15.19 -21.54
CA ALA A 119 7.85 14.48 -20.95
C ALA A 119 9.04 15.43 -20.78
N VAL A 120 9.66 15.42 -19.60
CA VAL A 120 10.89 16.15 -19.29
C VAL A 120 11.96 15.16 -18.90
N LYS A 121 13.15 15.29 -19.49
CA LYS A 121 14.30 14.46 -19.14
C LYS A 121 14.95 14.95 -17.86
N THR A 122 15.22 14.03 -16.95
CA THR A 122 15.95 14.23 -15.69
C THR A 122 17.17 13.31 -15.63
N SER A 123 17.96 13.40 -14.56
CA SER A 123 19.06 12.44 -14.30
C SER A 123 18.55 11.02 -13.99
N CYS A 124 17.30 10.88 -13.57
CA CYS A 124 16.66 9.60 -13.23
C CYS A 124 15.64 9.17 -14.30
N GLY A 125 15.89 9.55 -15.56
CA GLY A 125 15.02 9.23 -16.68
C GLY A 125 13.96 10.30 -16.95
N HIS A 126 12.87 9.91 -17.61
CA HIS A 126 11.83 10.82 -18.07
C HIS A 126 10.70 10.95 -17.05
N VAL A 127 10.22 12.17 -16.82
CA VAL A 127 9.04 12.43 -16.00
C VAL A 127 7.94 13.00 -16.89
N ILE A 128 6.78 12.37 -16.89
CA ILE A 128 5.62 12.78 -17.68
C ILE A 128 4.64 13.55 -16.80
N GLY A 129 4.44 14.83 -17.12
CA GLY A 129 3.47 15.72 -16.47
C GLY A 129 2.27 16.05 -17.36
N LYS A 130 1.40 16.93 -16.88
CA LYS A 130 0.22 17.42 -17.60
C LYS A 130 0.17 18.94 -17.56
N ALA A 131 -0.30 19.56 -18.63
CA ALA A 131 -0.71 20.96 -18.57
C ALA A 131 -2.03 21.06 -17.77
N GLU A 132 -2.05 21.90 -16.75
CA GLU A 132 -3.17 22.13 -15.83
C GLU A 132 -3.11 23.57 -15.33
N ASP A 133 -4.24 24.27 -15.31
CA ASP A 133 -4.38 25.63 -14.78
C ASP A 133 -3.34 26.63 -15.33
N GLY A 134 -3.03 26.54 -16.63
CA GLY A 134 -2.07 27.44 -17.30
C GLY A 134 -0.59 27.15 -17.02
N ALA A 135 -0.27 26.04 -16.35
CA ALA A 135 1.09 25.60 -16.08
C ALA A 135 1.29 24.12 -16.46
N PHE A 136 2.54 23.67 -16.57
CA PHE A 136 2.89 22.25 -16.61
C PHE A 136 3.09 21.74 -15.19
N ALA A 137 2.25 20.80 -14.79
CA ALA A 137 2.23 20.17 -13.49
C ALA A 137 2.85 18.77 -13.52
N PHE A 138 3.76 18.51 -12.59
CA PHE A 138 4.38 17.22 -12.34
C PHE A 138 4.20 16.89 -10.85
N LYS A 139 3.39 15.90 -10.53
CA LYS A 139 2.96 15.59 -9.17
C LYS A 139 3.47 14.22 -8.73
N GLY A 140 3.79 14.07 -7.44
CA GLY A 140 4.18 12.80 -6.86
C GLY A 140 5.56 12.28 -7.28
N ILE A 141 6.48 13.17 -7.67
CA ILE A 141 7.85 12.78 -8.04
C ILE A 141 8.60 12.42 -6.76
N ALA A 142 9.17 11.23 -6.67
CA ALA A 142 10.02 10.88 -5.54
C ALA A 142 11.29 11.74 -5.58
N TYR A 143 11.80 12.18 -4.43
CA TYR A 143 13.09 12.90 -4.37
C TYR A 143 14.11 12.22 -3.44
N ALA A 144 13.67 11.27 -2.63
CA ALA A 144 14.52 10.46 -1.77
C ALA A 144 13.87 9.09 -1.58
N THR A 145 14.68 8.09 -1.23
CA THR A 145 14.16 6.74 -0.95
C THR A 145 13.23 6.76 0.27
N PRO A 146 12.22 5.87 0.35
CA PRO A 146 11.30 5.81 1.48
C PRO A 146 12.01 5.71 2.84
N PRO A 147 11.69 6.57 3.84
CA PRO A 147 12.38 6.63 5.13
C PRO A 147 11.84 5.58 6.14
N VAL A 148 11.52 4.38 5.65
CA VAL A 148 10.89 3.30 6.43
C VAL A 148 11.91 2.27 6.94
N GLY A 149 11.53 1.49 7.95
CA GLY A 149 12.35 0.39 8.48
C GLY A 149 13.71 0.87 9.00
N THR A 150 14.79 0.34 8.45
CA THR A 150 16.18 0.70 8.85
C THR A 150 16.58 2.13 8.49
N ARG A 151 15.79 2.81 7.65
CA ARG A 151 16.00 4.23 7.26
C ARG A 151 15.26 5.21 8.17
N ARG A 152 14.42 4.73 9.10
CA ARG A 152 13.72 5.59 10.06
C ARG A 152 14.73 6.34 10.94
N TRP A 153 14.45 7.61 11.24
CA TRP A 153 15.29 8.48 12.07
C TRP A 153 16.71 8.70 11.53
N ARG A 154 16.88 8.61 10.21
CA ARG A 154 18.13 8.90 9.51
C ARG A 154 17.92 10.01 8.51
N LYS A 155 19.03 10.57 8.02
CA LYS A 155 19.00 11.53 6.92
C LYS A 155 18.38 10.86 5.68
N PRO A 156 17.57 11.57 4.88
CA PRO A 156 17.06 11.06 3.62
C PRO A 156 18.20 10.59 2.73
N VAL A 157 18.05 9.41 2.13
CA VAL A 157 19.01 8.86 1.18
C VAL A 157 18.58 9.29 -0.23
N PRO A 158 19.47 9.90 -1.02
CA PRO A 158 19.13 10.30 -2.39
C PRO A 158 18.75 9.12 -3.29
N LEU A 159 17.86 9.36 -4.26
CA LEU A 159 17.36 8.30 -5.16
C LEU A 159 18.47 7.66 -6.00
N TRP A 160 19.46 8.44 -6.45
CA TRP A 160 20.55 7.94 -7.31
C TRP A 160 21.50 6.95 -6.62
N VAL A 161 21.35 6.72 -5.31
CA VAL A 161 22.10 5.69 -4.59
C VAL A 161 21.51 4.30 -4.85
N ASP A 162 20.26 4.22 -5.32
CA ASP A 162 19.53 2.98 -5.55
C ASP A 162 18.92 2.98 -6.97
N SER A 163 19.48 2.14 -7.85
CA SER A 163 19.07 2.06 -9.26
C SER A 163 17.62 1.59 -9.43
N ALA A 164 16.99 1.00 -8.40
CA ALA A 164 15.58 0.64 -8.45
C ALA A 164 14.66 1.88 -8.47
N TRP A 165 15.16 3.03 -8.01
CA TRP A 165 14.38 4.27 -7.90
C TRP A 165 14.85 5.39 -8.85
N CYS A 166 16.05 5.28 -9.39
CA CYS A 166 16.62 6.25 -10.31
C CYS A 166 17.44 5.52 -11.37
N ASP A 167 16.90 5.43 -12.57
CA ASP A 167 17.54 4.86 -13.74
C ASP A 167 17.31 5.78 -14.95
N GLU A 168 18.34 6.02 -15.75
CA GLU A 168 18.27 6.98 -16.87
C GLU A 168 17.31 6.56 -18.00
N HIS A 169 16.97 5.28 -18.08
CA HIS A 169 16.03 4.72 -19.04
C HIS A 169 14.61 4.60 -18.48
N GLN A 170 14.40 4.88 -17.19
CA GLN A 170 13.08 4.84 -16.59
C GLN A 170 12.19 5.98 -17.09
N THR A 171 10.88 5.73 -17.12
CA THR A 171 9.87 6.76 -17.35
C THR A 171 8.85 6.71 -16.21
N GLN A 172 8.63 7.85 -15.56
CA GLN A 172 7.69 8.01 -14.45
C GLN A 172 6.52 8.91 -14.86
N GLU A 173 5.29 8.44 -14.64
CA GLU A 173 4.10 9.28 -14.73
C GLU A 173 3.92 10.09 -13.44
N ALA A 174 3.82 11.41 -13.57
CA ALA A 174 3.72 12.36 -12.47
C ALA A 174 2.38 13.12 -12.52
N PHE A 175 1.29 12.36 -12.53
CA PHE A 175 -0.07 12.91 -12.70
C PHE A 175 -0.82 13.11 -11.39
N THR A 176 -0.45 12.37 -10.35
CA THR A 176 -1.15 12.30 -9.08
C THR A 176 -0.24 12.70 -7.94
N PHE A 177 -0.82 13.24 -6.88
CA PHE A 177 -0.07 13.54 -5.68
C PHE A 177 0.48 12.27 -5.04
N GLY A 178 1.72 12.34 -4.57
CA GLY A 178 2.28 11.33 -3.68
C GLY A 178 1.56 11.32 -2.33
N SER A 179 1.89 10.34 -1.50
CA SER A 179 1.29 10.24 -0.17
C SER A 179 1.69 11.43 0.71
N LYS A 180 0.79 11.84 1.62
CA LYS A 180 1.09 12.83 2.66
C LYS A 180 1.96 12.17 3.73
N CYS A 181 2.87 12.91 4.35
CA CYS A 181 3.59 12.39 5.50
C CYS A 181 2.65 12.10 6.67
N PHE A 182 2.93 10.98 7.35
CA PHE A 182 2.20 10.53 8.52
C PHE A 182 2.14 11.63 9.59
N GLN A 183 0.93 12.13 9.86
CA GLN A 183 0.69 13.22 10.80
C GLN A 183 -0.72 13.15 11.39
N LEU A 184 -0.90 13.80 12.54
CA LEU A 184 -2.23 14.01 13.12
C LEU A 184 -2.94 15.12 12.34
N ASN A 185 -4.06 14.81 11.69
CA ASN A 185 -4.87 15.82 11.04
C ASN A 185 -5.55 16.71 12.10
N PRO A 186 -5.33 18.03 12.11
CA PRO A 186 -5.82 18.91 13.17
C PRO A 186 -7.34 19.09 13.14
N TYR A 187 -8.00 18.80 12.02
CA TYR A 187 -9.45 18.93 11.85
C TYR A 187 -10.18 17.64 12.19
N THR A 188 -9.73 16.51 11.63
CA THR A 188 -10.39 15.20 11.84
C THR A 188 -9.95 14.53 13.13
N LYS A 189 -8.82 14.95 13.72
CA LYS A 189 -8.17 14.34 14.90
C LYS A 189 -7.74 12.87 14.70
N PHE A 190 -7.66 12.41 13.45
CA PHE A 190 -7.12 11.10 13.11
C PHE A 190 -5.70 11.21 12.56
N TYR A 191 -4.91 10.16 12.76
CA TYR A 191 -3.62 10.01 12.10
C TYR A 191 -3.85 9.62 10.63
N GLU A 192 -3.25 10.38 9.72
CA GLU A 192 -3.40 10.21 8.27
C GLU A 192 -2.03 10.27 7.59
N GLY A 193 -1.93 9.68 6.39
CA GLY A 193 -0.71 9.67 5.59
C GLY A 193 0.08 8.36 5.65
N SER A 194 1.28 8.37 5.11
CA SER A 194 2.23 7.25 5.07
C SER A 194 3.61 7.70 5.54
N GLU A 195 4.43 6.76 6.01
CA GLU A 195 5.86 7.02 6.24
C GLU A 195 6.64 7.13 4.92
N ASP A 196 6.17 6.44 3.87
CA ASP A 196 6.67 6.63 2.51
C ASP A 196 6.01 7.86 1.87
N CYS A 197 6.56 9.04 2.15
CA CYS A 197 5.97 10.35 1.78
C CYS A 197 6.96 11.34 1.17
N LEU A 198 8.18 10.92 0.81
CA LEU A 198 9.22 11.83 0.30
C LEU A 198 9.03 12.12 -1.20
N PHE A 199 7.90 12.75 -1.50
CA PHE A 199 7.50 13.18 -2.84
C PHE A 199 7.45 14.70 -2.93
N LEU A 200 7.67 15.22 -4.13
CA LEU A 200 7.51 16.63 -4.47
C LEU A 200 6.55 16.81 -5.64
N ASN A 201 6.08 18.04 -5.81
CA ASN A 201 5.25 18.45 -6.92
C ASN A 201 5.83 19.74 -7.51
N VAL A 202 5.88 19.84 -8.85
CA VAL A 202 6.46 20.97 -9.59
C VAL A 202 5.39 21.54 -10.53
N TRP A 203 5.22 22.85 -10.51
CA TRP A 203 4.44 23.59 -11.51
C TRP A 203 5.36 24.60 -12.18
N THR A 204 5.35 24.63 -13.51
CA THR A 204 6.14 25.59 -14.28
C THR A 204 5.30 26.18 -15.41
N PRO A 205 5.33 27.51 -15.63
CA PRO A 205 4.56 28.13 -16.72
C PRO A 205 5.14 27.80 -18.10
N SER A 206 6.42 27.40 -18.16
CA SER A 206 7.12 27.07 -19.40
C SER A 206 8.10 25.91 -19.19
N LEU A 207 8.36 25.16 -20.25
CA LEU A 207 9.40 24.13 -20.29
C LEU A 207 10.68 24.61 -20.99
N ASP A 208 10.66 25.85 -21.48
CA ASP A 208 11.83 26.45 -22.08
C ASP A 208 12.84 26.84 -21.00
N SER A 209 13.97 26.14 -20.98
CA SER A 209 15.08 26.40 -20.06
C SER A 209 15.74 27.78 -20.23
N SER A 210 15.51 28.46 -21.35
CA SER A 210 16.04 29.80 -21.61
C SER A 210 15.20 30.91 -20.95
N VAL A 211 13.93 30.63 -20.66
CA VAL A 211 13.01 31.57 -20.00
C VAL A 211 13.18 31.43 -18.49
N ARG A 212 14.29 31.93 -17.95
CA ARG A 212 14.49 32.03 -16.51
C ARG A 212 13.98 33.40 -16.06
N THR A 213 12.73 33.47 -15.60
CA THR A 213 12.18 34.67 -14.97
C THR A 213 13.01 34.99 -13.73
N LYS A 214 13.62 36.18 -13.73
CA LYS A 214 14.49 36.68 -12.67
C LYS A 214 13.69 37.43 -11.63
#